data_AF-A0A8S3K7P5-F1
#
_entry.id   AF-A0A8S3K7P5-F1
#
_cell.length_a   1.000
_cell.length_b   1.000
_cell.length_c   1.000
_cell.angle_alpha   90.00
_cell.angle_beta   90.00
_cell.angle_gamma   90.00
#
_symmetry.space_group_name_H-M   'P 1'
#
loop_
_entity.id
_entity.type
_entity.pdbx_description
1 polymer ?
#
loop_
_entity_poly.entity_id
_entity_poly.type
_entity_poly.pdbx_seq_one_letter_code
_entity_poly.pdbx_strand_id
1 'polypeptide(L)'
;MAASLIQQILEIRDASIPKNSLLGGSMPAASILDVSNIPRQCGLLSNDEINITENYTATQLVTLLALGQLTAEQTIRAYLKRSGIAHQLTNCVIEFLDEE
;
A
#
# COMPACT_ATOMS: atom_id res chain seq x y z
N MET A 1 -10.37 27.43 -12.95
CA MET A 1 -9.79 27.43 -11.59
C MET A 1 -10.07 26.13 -10.83
N ALA A 2 -11.31 25.65 -10.70
CA ALA A 2 -11.56 24.39 -9.95
C ALA A 2 -10.92 23.14 -10.61
N ALA A 3 -11.02 23.01 -11.94
CA ALA A 3 -10.41 21.89 -12.67
C ALA A 3 -8.88 21.84 -12.56
N SER A 4 -8.21 23.00 -12.43
CA SER A 4 -6.75 23.03 -12.25
C SER A 4 -6.33 22.61 -10.85
N LEU A 5 -7.14 22.89 -9.82
CA LEU A 5 -6.85 22.46 -8.44
C LEU A 5 -7.03 20.95 -8.27
N ILE A 6 -8.09 20.37 -8.86
CA ILE A 6 -8.31 18.92 -8.83
C ILE A 6 -7.11 18.19 -9.44
N GLN A 7 -6.64 18.67 -10.59
CA GLN A 7 -5.49 18.08 -11.28
C GLN A 7 -4.22 18.14 -10.41
N GLN A 8 -3.96 19.28 -9.75
CA GLN A 8 -2.83 19.43 -8.84
C GLN A 8 -2.87 18.44 -7.67
N ILE A 9 -4.03 18.22 -7.07
CA ILE A 9 -4.17 17.28 -5.95
C ILE A 9 -3.92 15.83 -6.41
N LEU A 10 -4.42 15.46 -7.60
CA LEU A 10 -4.18 14.13 -8.16
C LEU A 10 -2.69 13.91 -8.45
N GLU A 11 -2.01 14.93 -8.98
CA GLU A 11 -0.55 14.86 -9.24
C GLU A 11 0.25 14.71 -7.94
N ILE A 12 -0.11 15.44 -6.89
CA ILE A 12 0.54 15.31 -5.56
C ILE A 12 0.34 13.89 -5.01
N ARG A 13 -0.90 13.40 -5.03
CA ARG A 13 -1.23 12.04 -4.59
C ARG A 13 -0.41 11.01 -5.36
N ASP A 14 -0.44 11.07 -6.69
CA ASP A 14 0.22 10.10 -7.56
C ASP A 14 1.75 10.14 -7.42
N ALA A 15 2.32 11.33 -7.22
CA ALA A 15 3.74 11.52 -6.95
C ALA A 15 4.17 10.98 -5.58
N SER A 16 3.25 10.92 -4.62
CA SER A 16 3.54 10.38 -3.28
C SER A 16 3.54 8.84 -3.22
N ILE A 17 2.98 8.15 -4.21
CA ILE A 17 2.88 6.68 -4.19
C ILE A 17 4.28 6.04 -4.09
N PRO A 18 4.55 5.14 -3.12
CA PRO A 18 5.84 4.47 -3.01
C PRO A 18 6.21 3.76 -4.31
N LYS A 19 7.37 4.09 -4.89
CA LYS A 19 7.76 3.60 -6.25
C LYS A 19 7.84 2.08 -6.33
N ASN A 20 8.22 1.43 -5.24
CA ASN A 20 8.29 -0.03 -5.11
C ASN A 20 6.92 -0.73 -4.99
N SER A 21 5.82 0.04 -5.02
CA SER A 21 4.44 -0.43 -4.96
C SER A 21 3.69 -0.26 -6.28
N LEU A 22 4.31 0.35 -7.30
CA LEU A 22 3.69 0.60 -8.60
C LEU A 22 3.43 -0.71 -9.34
N LEU A 23 2.17 -0.94 -9.73
CA LEU A 23 1.78 -2.10 -10.53
C LEU A 23 2.28 -1.91 -11.96
N GLY A 24 3.30 -2.68 -12.37
CA GLY A 24 3.86 -2.63 -13.72
C GLY A 24 3.04 -3.35 -14.80
N GLY A 25 1.91 -3.97 -14.44
CA GLY A 25 1.08 -4.79 -15.31
C GLY A 25 -0.20 -4.11 -15.80
N SER A 26 -0.98 -4.80 -16.64
CA SER A 26 -2.32 -4.34 -17.01
C SER A 26 -3.23 -4.36 -15.77
N MET A 27 -3.86 -3.23 -15.49
CA MET A 27 -4.89 -3.15 -14.46
C MET A 27 -5.98 -4.22 -14.70
N PRO A 28 -6.61 -4.73 -13.63
CA PRO A 28 -7.74 -5.64 -13.76
C PRO A 28 -8.79 -5.10 -14.71
N ALA A 29 -9.46 -5.99 -15.45
CA ALA A 29 -10.61 -5.59 -16.24
C ALA A 29 -11.67 -4.96 -15.34
N ALA A 30 -12.40 -3.95 -15.85
CA ALA A 30 -13.42 -3.24 -15.08
C ALA A 30 -14.57 -4.15 -14.58
N SER A 31 -14.70 -5.37 -15.11
CA SER A 31 -15.64 -6.38 -14.63
C SER A 31 -15.21 -7.10 -13.34
N ILE A 32 -13.94 -6.99 -12.96
CA ILE A 32 -13.40 -7.59 -11.73
C ILE A 32 -13.74 -6.66 -10.57
N LEU A 33 -14.69 -7.09 -9.72
CA LEU A 33 -15.15 -6.30 -8.58
C LEU A 33 -14.36 -6.57 -7.31
N ASP A 34 -13.75 -7.75 -7.19
CA ASP A 34 -12.92 -8.13 -6.05
C ASP A 34 -11.44 -8.13 -6.45
N VAL A 35 -10.71 -7.18 -5.88
CA VAL A 35 -9.27 -6.98 -6.08
C VAL A 35 -8.46 -7.33 -4.83
N SER A 36 -9.09 -7.90 -3.81
CA SER A 36 -8.47 -8.18 -2.50
C SER A 36 -7.28 -9.14 -2.57
N ASN A 37 -7.26 -10.05 -3.54
CA ASN A 37 -6.18 -11.02 -3.74
C ASN A 37 -4.96 -10.46 -4.49
N ILE A 38 -5.11 -9.32 -5.17
CA ILE A 38 -4.06 -8.76 -6.04
C ILE A 38 -2.79 -8.37 -5.27
N PRO A 39 -2.85 -7.70 -4.10
CA PRO A 39 -1.66 -7.38 -3.33
C PRO A 39 -0.77 -8.60 -3.06
N ARG A 40 -1.36 -9.78 -2.82
CA ARG A 40 -0.61 -11.03 -2.59
C ARG A 40 -0.03 -11.63 -3.88
N GLN A 41 -0.69 -11.43 -5.02
CA GLN A 41 -0.35 -12.10 -6.29
C GLN A 41 0.50 -11.23 -7.23
N CYS A 42 0.57 -9.92 -7.01
CA CYS A 42 1.24 -8.98 -7.91
C CYS A 42 2.77 -9.10 -7.96
N GLY A 43 3.38 -9.91 -7.07
CA GLY A 43 4.83 -10.13 -7.03
C GLY A 43 5.65 -8.97 -6.47
N LEU A 44 5.00 -7.91 -6.00
CA LEU A 44 5.67 -6.76 -5.39
C LEU A 44 6.00 -7.00 -3.92
N LEU A 45 5.10 -7.64 -3.15
CA LEU A 45 5.30 -7.89 -1.73
C LEU A 45 6.16 -9.12 -1.48
N SER A 46 7.08 -9.04 -0.52
CA SER A 46 7.81 -10.20 0.01
C SER A 46 6.90 -11.07 0.88
N ASN A 47 7.31 -12.33 1.14
CA ASN A 47 6.56 -13.21 2.03
C ASN A 47 6.43 -12.62 3.45
N ASP A 48 7.45 -11.93 3.94
CA ASP A 48 7.42 -11.26 5.25
C ASP A 48 6.46 -10.08 5.23
N GLU A 49 6.46 -9.26 4.18
CA GLU A 49 5.52 -8.13 4.03
C GLU A 49 4.07 -8.63 3.95
N ILE A 50 3.81 -9.72 3.23
CA ILE A 50 2.50 -10.38 3.18
C ILE A 50 2.11 -10.86 4.58
N ASN A 51 3.02 -11.55 5.28
CA ASN A 51 2.76 -12.07 6.62
C ASN A 51 2.42 -10.95 7.61
N ILE A 52 3.20 -9.87 7.62
CA ILE A 52 2.98 -8.68 8.46
C ILE A 52 1.58 -8.09 8.25
N THR A 53 1.11 -8.05 7.01
CA THR A 53 -0.10 -7.33 6.62
C THR A 53 -1.36 -8.19 6.51
N GLU A 54 -1.26 -9.51 6.71
CA GLU A 54 -2.40 -10.45 6.62
C GLU A 54 -2.62 -11.29 7.87
N ASN A 55 -1.54 -11.73 8.53
CA ASN A 55 -1.63 -12.81 9.52
C ASN A 55 -1.61 -12.32 10.97
N TYR A 56 -1.43 -11.02 11.19
CA TYR A 56 -1.44 -10.42 12.51
C TYR A 56 -2.59 -9.43 12.67
N THR A 57 -3.28 -9.55 13.80
CA THR A 57 -4.15 -8.50 14.32
C THR A 57 -3.31 -7.33 14.84
N ALA A 58 -3.93 -6.15 14.98
CA ALA A 58 -3.26 -4.97 15.54
C ALA A 58 -2.64 -5.25 16.93
N THR A 59 -3.32 -5.99 17.80
CA THR A 59 -2.82 -6.36 19.13
C THR A 59 -1.61 -7.29 19.06
N GLN A 60 -1.60 -8.23 18.11
CA GLN A 60 -0.44 -9.10 17.88
C GLN A 60 0.76 -8.28 17.36
N LEU A 61 0.55 -7.37 16.40
CA LEU A 61 1.61 -6.48 15.91
C LEU A 61 2.23 -5.65 17.04
N VAL A 62 1.42 -5.07 17.92
CA VAL A 62 1.91 -4.32 19.09
C VAL A 62 2.76 -5.21 20.00
N THR A 63 2.36 -6.46 20.20
CA THR A 63 3.13 -7.42 21.01
C THR A 63 4.46 -7.76 20.35
N LEU A 64 4.46 -8.03 19.04
CA LEU A 64 5.69 -8.34 18.29
C LEU A 64 6.67 -7.16 18.28
N LEU A 65 6.16 -5.93 18.15
CA LEU A 65 6.94 -4.70 18.26
C LEU A 65 7.55 -4.55 19.66
N ALA A 66 6.77 -4.76 20.72
CA ALA A 66 7.25 -4.68 22.10
C ALA A 66 8.31 -5.73 22.44
N LEU A 67 8.23 -6.91 21.81
CA LEU A 67 9.22 -7.97 21.92
C LEU A 67 10.46 -7.77 21.03
N GLY A 68 10.48 -6.74 20.17
CA GLY A 68 11.54 -6.51 19.20
C GLY A 68 11.63 -7.56 18.09
N GLN A 69 10.56 -8.35 17.89
CA GLN A 69 10.48 -9.37 16.84
C GLN A 69 10.14 -8.76 15.47
N LEU A 70 9.46 -7.60 15.48
CA LEU A 70 9.31 -6.73 14.33
C LEU A 70 9.85 -5.35 14.71
N THR A 71 10.43 -4.65 13.74
CA THR A 71 10.72 -3.22 13.89
C THR A 71 9.55 -2.37 13.39
N ALA A 72 9.47 -1.13 13.88
CA ALA A 72 8.52 -0.15 13.37
C ALA A 72 8.71 0.07 11.86
N GLU A 73 9.96 0.17 11.41
CA GLU A 73 10.31 0.33 9.99
C GLU A 73 9.81 -0.85 9.14
N GLN A 74 10.08 -2.10 9.53
CA GLN A 74 9.59 -3.28 8.81
C GLN A 74 8.07 -3.29 8.69
N THR A 75 7.39 -2.95 9.80
CA THR A 75 5.94 -2.96 9.86
C THR A 75 5.35 -1.87 8.96
N ILE A 76 5.82 -0.63 9.09
CA ILE A 76 5.32 0.51 8.31
C ILE A 76 5.63 0.33 6.83
N ARG A 77 6.83 -0.12 6.47
CA ARG A 77 7.23 -0.36 5.07
C ARG A 77 6.33 -1.40 4.39
N ALA A 78 5.98 -2.48 5.10
CA ALA A 78 5.04 -3.49 4.58
C ALA A 78 3.64 -2.90 4.31
N TYR A 79 3.12 -2.07 5.23
CA TYR A 79 1.81 -1.43 5.08
C TYR A 79 1.81 -0.31 4.02
N LEU A 80 2.86 0.50 3.92
CA LEU A 80 3.01 1.53 2.88
C LEU A 80 2.99 0.91 1.49
N LYS A 81 3.76 -0.16 1.29
CA LYS A 81 3.82 -0.85 0.00
C LYS A 81 2.49 -1.50 -0.36
N ARG A 82 1.83 -2.17 0.59
CA ARG A 82 0.51 -2.76 0.36
C ARG A 82 -0.56 -1.70 0.08
N SER A 83 -0.56 -0.60 0.83
CA SER A 83 -1.51 0.49 0.61
C SER A 83 -1.28 1.19 -0.72
N GLY A 84 -0.03 1.32 -1.19
CA GLY A 84 0.29 1.79 -2.55
C GLY A 84 -0.33 0.92 -3.65
N ILE A 85 -0.27 -0.41 -3.49
CA ILE A 85 -0.93 -1.36 -4.40
C ILE A 85 -2.46 -1.22 -4.33
N ALA A 86 -3.03 -1.24 -3.13
CA ALA A 86 -4.47 -1.12 -2.93
C ALA A 86 -5.01 0.23 -3.45
N HIS A 87 -4.23 1.29 -3.31
CA HIS A 87 -4.58 2.63 -3.76
C HIS A 87 -4.75 2.68 -5.29
N GLN A 88 -3.83 2.09 -6.06
CA GLN A 88 -3.97 2.03 -7.51
C GLN A 88 -5.26 1.28 -7.93
N LEU A 89 -5.70 0.31 -7.14
CA LEU A 89 -6.89 -0.51 -7.41
C LEU A 89 -8.22 0.13 -6.95
N THR A 90 -8.18 1.02 -5.95
CA THR A 90 -9.39 1.48 -5.24
C THR A 90 -9.46 2.99 -4.98
N ASN A 91 -8.39 3.73 -5.25
CA ASN A 91 -8.25 5.16 -4.96
C ASN A 91 -8.51 5.54 -3.48
N CYS A 92 -8.01 4.74 -2.54
CA CYS A 92 -8.34 4.86 -1.11
C CYS A 92 -7.41 5.78 -0.27
N VAL A 93 -6.41 6.42 -0.88
CA VAL A 93 -5.36 7.19 -0.19
C VAL A 93 -5.26 8.55 -0.86
N ILE A 94 -5.05 9.62 -0.08
CA ILE A 94 -4.90 10.98 -0.61
C ILE A 94 -3.44 11.42 -0.69
N GLU A 95 -2.59 10.92 0.19
CA GLU A 95 -1.16 11.22 0.25
C GLU A 95 -0.44 10.12 1.04
N PHE A 96 0.73 9.71 0.58
CA PHE A 96 1.62 8.82 1.30
C PHE A 96 2.74 9.60 1.96
N LEU A 97 2.91 9.41 3.26
CA LEU A 97 3.98 10.01 4.05
C LEU A 97 5.13 9.00 4.16
N ASP A 98 5.78 8.74 3.03
CA ASP A 98 6.95 7.86 2.91
C ASP A 98 8.21 8.74 2.95
N GLU A 99 8.55 9.22 4.15
CA GLU A 99 9.82 9.92 4.39
C GLU A 99 10.94 8.87 4.45
N GLU A 100 11.60 8.63 3.31
CA GLU A 100 12.96 8.03 3.28
C GLU A 100 14.03 9.03 3.72
#